data_AF-A0A2A2RSX4-F1
#
_entry.id   AF-A0A2A2RSX4-F1
#
_cell.length_a   1.000
_cell.length_b   1.000
_cell.length_c   1.000
_cell.angle_alpha   90.00
_cell.angle_beta   90.00
_cell.angle_gamma   90.00
#
_symmetry.space_group_name_H-M   'P 1'
#
loop_
_entity.id
_entity.type
_entity.pdbx_description
1 polymer ?
#
loop_
_entity_poly.entity_id
_entity_poly.type
_entity_poly.pdbx_seq_one_letter_code
_entity_poly.pdbx_strand_id
1 'polypeptide(L)'
;MTLPAMKIFTGNANPALAQEICQNLGEPLGSATVNRFPDGETFVQINENIRGCDVFIIQPTCAPANDRIMELLIMIDALRRASAARITAVIPFFGYARQDRKDKPRVPITAKLVA
;
A
#
# COMPACT_ATOMS: atom_id res chain seq x y z
N MET A 1 -18.82 -2.05 21.73
CA MET A 1 -17.53 -1.60 21.16
C MET A 1 -17.85 -0.90 19.87
N THR A 2 -17.52 0.40 19.74
CA THR A 2 -17.61 1.11 18.46
C THR A 2 -16.54 0.56 17.53
N LEU A 3 -16.91 0.28 16.28
CA LEU A 3 -15.94 -0.15 15.27
C LEU A 3 -14.90 0.97 15.05
N PRO A 4 -13.61 0.64 14.82
CA PRO A 4 -12.61 1.64 14.52
C PRO A 4 -12.99 2.42 13.26
N ALA A 5 -12.71 3.73 13.22
CA ALA A 5 -12.99 4.55 12.06
C ALA A 5 -12.17 4.08 10.85
N MET A 6 -12.83 3.89 9.70
CA MET A 6 -12.20 3.44 8.47
C MET A 6 -11.42 4.59 7.81
N LYS A 7 -10.23 4.29 7.28
CA LYS A 7 -9.43 5.23 6.49
C LYS A 7 -8.85 4.52 5.27
N ILE A 8 -8.89 5.17 4.11
CA ILE A 8 -8.41 4.61 2.85
C ILE A 8 -7.28 5.50 2.33
N PHE A 9 -6.12 4.93 2.05
CA PHE A 9 -4.99 5.61 1.42
C PHE A 9 -4.64 4.90 0.10
N THR A 10 -3.91 5.59 -0.75
CA THR A 10 -3.35 5.03 -1.98
C THR A 10 -1.92 5.48 -2.16
N GLY A 11 -1.11 4.62 -2.76
CA GLY A 11 0.12 5.08 -3.39
C GLY A 11 -0.14 5.60 -4.80
N ASN A 12 0.91 5.63 -5.59
CA ASN A 12 0.97 6.18 -6.94
C ASN A 12 0.76 5.13 -8.04
N ALA A 13 0.50 3.85 -7.71
CA ALA A 13 0.34 2.82 -8.74
C ALA A 13 -0.96 2.97 -9.54
N ASN A 14 -2.07 3.29 -8.86
CA ASN A 14 -3.37 3.55 -9.51
C ASN A 14 -4.30 4.43 -8.65
N PRO A 15 -4.04 5.75 -8.55
CA PRO A 15 -4.89 6.66 -7.78
C PRO A 15 -6.33 6.74 -8.29
N ALA A 16 -6.56 6.53 -9.60
CA ALA A 16 -7.89 6.57 -10.20
C ALA A 16 -8.78 5.43 -9.65
N LEU A 17 -8.25 4.21 -9.57
CA LEU A 17 -8.96 3.07 -8.98
C LEU A 17 -9.26 3.31 -7.49
N ALA A 18 -8.31 3.86 -6.73
CA ALA A 18 -8.52 4.17 -5.33
C ALA A 18 -9.65 5.19 -5.13
N GLN A 19 -9.69 6.24 -5.96
CA GLN A 19 -10.79 7.21 -5.96
C GLN A 19 -12.14 6.59 -6.29
N GLU A 20 -12.19 5.70 -7.30
CA GLU A 20 -13.43 4.98 -7.64
C GLU A 20 -13.91 4.11 -6.47
N ILE A 21 -13.01 3.39 -5.80
CA ILE A 21 -13.35 2.60 -4.59
C ILE A 21 -13.89 3.50 -3.48
N CYS A 22 -13.22 4.63 -3.19
CA CYS A 22 -13.67 5.62 -2.21
C CYS A 22 -15.08 6.14 -2.53
N GLN A 23 -15.34 6.49 -3.79
CA GLN A 23 -16.66 6.95 -4.24
C GLN A 23 -17.76 5.90 -4.04
N ASN A 24 -17.47 4.63 -4.36
CA ASN A 24 -18.42 3.53 -4.16
C ASN A 24 -18.69 3.25 -2.67
N LEU A 25 -17.72 3.51 -1.79
CA LEU A 25 -17.85 3.32 -0.35
C LEU A 25 -18.43 4.55 0.39
N GLY A 26 -18.50 5.71 -0.27
CA GLY A 26 -18.89 6.97 0.35
C GLY A 26 -17.87 7.52 1.34
N GLU A 27 -16.60 7.10 1.23
CA GLU A 27 -15.50 7.50 2.12
C GLU A 27 -14.51 8.41 1.37
N PRO A 28 -14.03 9.51 1.96
CA PRO A 28 -12.99 10.31 1.33
C PRO A 28 -11.64 9.57 1.30
N LEU A 29 -10.87 9.81 0.25
CA LEU A 29 -9.47 9.38 0.22
C LEU A 29 -8.67 10.14 1.28
N GLY A 30 -7.90 9.39 2.07
CA GLY A 30 -7.07 9.94 3.12
C GLY A 30 -5.94 10.81 2.59
N SER A 31 -5.53 11.78 3.41
CA SER A 31 -4.50 12.75 3.04
C SER A 31 -3.11 12.18 3.33
N ALA A 32 -2.35 11.91 2.27
CA ALA A 32 -0.95 11.49 2.35
C ALA A 32 -0.14 12.11 1.21
N THR A 33 1.11 12.47 1.51
CA THR A 33 2.11 12.86 0.53
C THR A 33 2.92 11.62 0.18
N VAL A 34 2.89 11.21 -1.09
CA VAL A 34 3.65 10.05 -1.58
C VAL A 34 4.44 10.50 -2.81
N ASN A 35 5.71 10.85 -2.61
CA ASN A 35 6.58 11.49 -3.60
C ASN A 35 7.93 10.79 -3.70
N ARG A 36 8.83 11.34 -4.52
CA ARG A 36 10.22 10.91 -4.62
C ARG A 36 11.18 12.05 -4.33
N PHE A 37 12.28 11.73 -3.68
CA PHE A 37 13.46 12.58 -3.60
C PHE A 37 14.15 12.67 -4.98
N PRO A 38 15.03 13.67 -5.20
CA PRO A 38 15.73 13.84 -6.49
C PRO A 38 16.59 12.64 -6.92
N ASP A 39 17.06 11.83 -5.97
CA ASP A 39 17.81 10.60 -6.21
C ASP A 39 16.92 9.37 -6.48
N GLY A 40 15.59 9.54 -6.40
CA GLY A 40 14.60 8.50 -6.67
C GLY A 40 14.09 7.76 -5.44
N GLU A 41 14.62 8.04 -4.24
CA GLU A 41 14.11 7.43 -3.00
C GLU A 41 12.66 7.85 -2.73
N THR A 42 11.86 6.91 -2.20
CA THR A 42 10.44 7.16 -1.93
C THR A 42 10.25 7.91 -0.61
N PHE A 43 9.49 9.00 -0.65
CA PHE A 43 9.10 9.79 0.51
C PHE A 43 7.60 9.62 0.78
N VAL A 44 7.24 9.31 2.04
CA VAL A 44 5.85 9.20 2.49
C VAL A 44 5.62 10.03 3.75
N GLN A 45 4.52 10.77 3.77
CA GLN A 45 4.00 11.44 4.95
C GLN A 45 2.48 11.26 5.04
N ILE A 46 1.99 10.81 6.20
CA ILE A 46 0.55 10.77 6.48
C ILE A 46 0.17 12.13 7.08
N ASN A 47 -0.77 12.83 6.44
CA ASN A 47 -1.08 14.23 6.73
C ASN A 47 -2.32 14.41 7.62
N GLU A 48 -2.83 13.33 8.20
CA GLU A 48 -3.99 13.35 9.09
C GLU A 48 -3.81 12.36 10.26
N ASN A 49 -4.61 12.56 11.32
CA ASN A 49 -4.58 11.66 12.48
C ASN A 49 -5.30 10.34 12.15
N ILE A 50 -4.58 9.23 12.26
CA ILE A 50 -5.08 7.88 12.01
C ILE A 50 -4.98 6.97 13.24
N ARG A 51 -4.69 7.52 14.43
CA ARG A 51 -4.50 6.74 15.65
C ARG A 51 -5.77 5.95 15.97
N GLY A 52 -5.62 4.64 16.09
CA GLY A 52 -6.73 3.74 16.38
C GLY A 52 -7.67 3.47 15.21
N CYS A 53 -7.39 3.98 14.00
CA CYS A 53 -8.19 3.73 12.80
C CYS A 53 -7.93 2.34 12.19
N ASP A 54 -8.91 1.86 11.43
CA ASP A 54 -8.80 0.70 10.56
C ASP A 54 -8.43 1.17 9.15
N VAL A 55 -7.18 0.94 8.76
CA VAL A 55 -6.60 1.56 7.58
C VAL A 55 -6.49 0.57 6.42
N PHE A 56 -6.89 1.00 5.23
CA PHE A 56 -6.77 0.27 3.98
C PHE A 56 -5.83 1.02 3.04
N ILE A 57 -4.89 0.33 2.41
CA ILE A 57 -3.99 0.90 1.41
C ILE A 57 -4.29 0.25 0.07
N ILE A 58 -4.81 1.01 -0.88
CA ILE A 58 -5.02 0.55 -2.26
C ILE A 58 -3.71 0.76 -3.02
N GLN A 59 -3.02 -0.33 -3.35
CA GLN A 59 -1.75 -0.24 -4.07
C GLN A 59 -1.48 -1.51 -4.88
N PRO A 60 -1.82 -1.50 -6.18
CA PRO A 60 -1.29 -2.50 -7.11
C PRO A 60 0.24 -2.50 -7.12
N THR A 61 0.86 -3.67 -7.18
CA THR A 61 2.33 -3.81 -7.31
C THR A 61 2.72 -4.04 -8.78
N CYS A 62 2.08 -3.29 -9.68
CA CYS A 62 2.34 -3.32 -11.13
C CYS A 62 3.61 -2.51 -11.50
N ALA A 63 3.97 -2.47 -12.79
CA ALA A 63 5.19 -1.81 -13.24
C ALA A 63 5.23 -0.30 -12.89
N PRO A 64 6.35 0.23 -12.37
CA PRO A 64 7.57 -0.47 -11.93
C PRO A 64 7.38 -1.22 -10.60
N ALA A 65 7.47 -2.55 -10.61
CA ALA A 65 7.00 -3.39 -9.50
C ALA A 65 7.75 -3.13 -8.19
N ASN A 66 9.08 -3.04 -8.25
CA ASN A 66 9.92 -2.81 -7.06
C ASN A 66 9.58 -1.47 -6.39
N ASP A 67 9.45 -0.41 -7.18
CA ASP A 67 9.07 0.90 -6.67
C ASP A 67 7.68 0.87 -6.00
N ARG A 68 6.69 0.19 -6.61
CA ARG A 68 5.33 0.10 -6.02
C ARG A 68 5.31 -0.73 -4.75
N ILE A 69 6.12 -1.78 -4.67
CA ILE A 69 6.31 -2.57 -3.46
C ILE A 69 6.98 -1.72 -2.38
N MET A 70 8.08 -1.04 -2.69
CA MET A 70 8.77 -0.18 -1.71
C MET A 70 7.87 0.94 -1.20
N GLU A 71 7.13 1.60 -2.08
CA GLU A 71 6.14 2.62 -1.72
C GLU A 71 5.07 2.06 -0.76
N LEU A 72 4.52 0.86 -1.05
CA LEU A 72 3.58 0.17 -0.16
C LEU A 72 4.19 -0.09 1.22
N LEU A 73 5.40 -0.65 1.28
CA LEU A 73 6.07 -1.00 2.53
C LEU A 73 6.36 0.23 3.38
N ILE A 74 6.79 1.33 2.76
CA ILE A 74 7.05 2.60 3.46
C ILE A 74 5.74 3.21 3.98
N MET A 75 4.65 3.14 3.21
CA MET A 75 3.32 3.56 3.69
C MET A 75 2.85 2.73 4.88
N ILE A 76 3.02 1.41 4.85
CA ILE A 76 2.68 0.52 5.97
C ILE A 76 3.50 0.90 7.23
N ASP A 77 4.80 1.15 7.10
CA ASP A 77 5.64 1.57 8.22
C ASP A 77 5.18 2.91 8.81
N ALA A 78 4.90 3.91 7.97
CA ALA A 78 4.40 5.21 8.41
C ALA A 78 3.07 5.09 9.18
N LEU A 79 2.11 4.33 8.66
CA LEU A 79 0.81 4.09 9.30
C LEU A 79 0.94 3.32 10.63
N ARG A 80 1.84 2.33 10.69
CA ARG A 80 2.12 1.57 11.91
C ARG A 80 2.69 2.49 12.99
N ARG A 81 3.66 3.33 12.65
CA ARG A 81 4.27 4.29 13.59
C ARG A 81 3.29 5.39 14.02
N ALA A 82 2.36 5.76 13.16
CA ALA A 82 1.24 6.64 13.49
C ALA A 82 0.13 5.97 14.32
N SER A 83 0.31 4.71 14.74
CA SER A 83 -0.58 3.96 15.64
C SER A 83 -1.94 3.62 15.03
N ALA A 84 -1.99 3.26 13.74
CA ALA A 84 -3.15 2.58 13.15
C ALA A 84 -3.51 1.33 13.98
N ALA A 85 -4.80 1.07 14.23
CA ALA A 85 -5.23 -0.14 14.93
C ALA A 85 -5.06 -1.38 14.05
N ARG A 86 -5.35 -1.25 12.75
CA ARG A 86 -5.20 -2.30 11.75
C ARG A 86 -4.77 -1.68 10.43
N ILE A 87 -3.97 -2.41 9.68
CA ILE A 87 -3.51 -2.03 8.34
C ILE A 87 -3.80 -3.19 7.40
N THR A 88 -4.58 -2.94 6.36
CA THR A 88 -4.95 -3.89 5.32
C THR A 88 -4.38 -3.42 3.98
N ALA A 89 -3.46 -4.18 3.40
CA ALA A 89 -2.98 -3.94 2.05
C ALA A 89 -3.97 -4.54 1.04
N VAL A 90 -4.57 -3.68 0.20
CA VAL A 90 -5.42 -4.09 -0.91
C VAL A 90 -4.58 -3.99 -2.17
N ILE A 91 -4.24 -5.14 -2.75
CA ILE A 91 -3.30 -5.26 -3.87
C ILE A 91 -4.05 -5.85 -5.09
N PRO A 92 -4.78 -5.03 -5.88
CA PRO A 92 -5.58 -5.51 -7.01
C PRO A 92 -4.79 -6.31 -8.06
N PHE A 93 -3.53 -5.96 -8.26
CA PHE A 93 -2.57 -6.72 -9.06
C PHE A 93 -1.35 -7.04 -8.21
N PHE A 94 -1.10 -8.33 -7.95
CA PHE A 94 0.03 -8.80 -7.18
C PHE A 94 1.24 -9.06 -8.11
N GLY A 95 2.14 -8.09 -8.18
CA GLY A 95 3.44 -8.23 -8.83
C GLY A 95 4.22 -9.41 -8.26
N TYR A 96 5.13 -9.97 -9.07
CA TYR A 96 5.87 -11.20 -8.75
C TYR A 96 5.04 -12.48 -8.53
N ALA A 97 3.71 -12.44 -8.64
CA ALA A 97 2.84 -13.62 -8.49
C ALA A 97 3.26 -14.82 -9.36
N ARG A 98 3.89 -14.59 -10.52
CA ARG A 98 4.33 -15.65 -11.44
C ARG A 98 5.53 -16.46 -10.92
N GLN A 99 6.30 -15.93 -9.97
CA GLN A 99 7.45 -16.60 -9.37
C GLN A 99 7.06 -17.19 -8.00
N ASP A 100 6.08 -18.10 -8.03
CA ASP A 100 5.41 -18.73 -6.88
C ASP A 100 6.02 -20.06 -6.43
N ARG A 101 6.92 -20.61 -7.24
CA ARG A 101 7.58 -21.90 -7.01
C ARG A 101 9.00 -21.88 -7.57
N LYS A 102 9.78 -22.92 -7.25
CA LYS A 102 11.05 -23.18 -7.90
C LYS A 102 10.82 -23.98 -9.18
N ASP A 103 10.84 -23.32 -10.33
CA ASP A 103 10.80 -23.96 -11.65
C ASP A 103 12.19 -24.46 -12.08
N LYS A 104 13.26 -23.89 -11.52
CA LYS A 104 14.66 -24.25 -11.79
C LYS A 104 15.49 -24.35 -10.51
N PRO A 105 16.65 -25.03 -10.53
CA PRO A 105 17.59 -24.98 -9.42
C PRO A 105 18.04 -23.53 -9.11
N ARG A 106 18.15 -23.20 -7.82
CA ARG A 106 18.69 -21.91 -7.30
C ARG A 106 17.94 -20.64 -7.73
N VAL A 107 16.64 -20.71 -8.00
CA VAL A 107 15.78 -19.52 -8.18
C VAL A 107 15.04 -19.14 -6.89
N PRO A 108 14.68 -17.86 -6.69
CA PRO A 108 13.86 -17.43 -5.56
C PRO A 108 12.38 -17.80 -5.76
N ILE A 109 11.62 -17.74 -4.68
CA ILE A 109 10.16 -17.70 -4.69
C ILE A 109 9.74 -16.28 -4.34
N THR A 110 9.77 -15.38 -5.33
CA THR A 110 9.64 -13.94 -5.09
C THR A 110 8.24 -13.57 -4.61
N ALA A 111 7.20 -14.29 -5.03
CA ALA A 111 5.85 -14.10 -4.48
C ALA A 111 5.83 -14.35 -2.95
N LYS A 112 6.63 -15.32 -2.47
CA LYS A 112 6.76 -15.62 -1.04
C LYS A 112 7.63 -14.61 -0.30
N LEU A 113 8.62 -14.01 -0.95
CA LEU A 113 9.43 -12.93 -0.38
C LEU A 113 8.58 -11.69 -0.10
N VAL A 114 7.65 -11.37 -1.00
CA VAL A 114 6.76 -10.21 -0.86
C VAL A 114 5.70 -10.40 0.24
N ALA A 115 5.40 -11.64 0.64
CA ALA A 115 4.32 -12.02 1.56
C ALA A 115 4.80 -12.38 2.98
#